data_AF-A0A936XYC2-F1
#
_entry.id   AF-A0A936XYC2-F1
#
_cell.length_a   1.000
_cell.length_b   1.000
_cell.length_c   1.000
_cell.angle_alpha   90.00
_cell.angle_beta   90.00
_cell.angle_gamma   90.00
#
_symmetry.space_group_name_H-M   'P 1'
#
loop_
_entity.id
_entity.type
_entity.pdbx_description
1 polymer ?
#
loop_
_entity_poly.entity_id
_entity_poly.type
_entity_poly.pdbx_seq_one_letter_code
_entity_poly.pdbx_strand_id
1 'polypeptide(L)'
;MKKSVIVPFFILLLKHSYGQKRENILLNAYQTNSTTKANQFFTNWNLESKQLIARFNSSTNDTAINIHNIFQSFYDSIGSRESETKDIAKYFLIPDTITYQFIDTLIKEQFFDGSFLFTAQGSLNYLPENKIYTLHSFYPQLNPGLAKTLSITKSYNDLLSNFLGHKKNYDYYKEKYPNASLKTITLITKSQKESRKRREFLSKYLHLQYEDYEASWQFYSVPFISKIIFDKDFKTALIDYQSKEIGGLAYFKKISGNWHLIELKGMIIID
;
A
#
# COMPACT_ATOMS: atom_id res chain seq x y z
N MET A 1 14.68 -27.97 41.73
CA MET A 1 14.87 -28.07 40.27
C MET A 1 14.34 -26.80 39.61
N LYS A 2 15.21 -25.90 39.14
CA LYS A 2 14.81 -24.68 38.41
C LYS A 2 14.87 -24.96 36.91
N LYS A 3 13.72 -25.00 36.23
CA LYS A 3 13.64 -25.06 34.77
C LYS A 3 13.82 -23.64 34.23
N SER A 4 14.97 -23.36 33.63
CA SER A 4 15.21 -22.10 32.92
C SER A 4 14.49 -22.12 31.58
N VAL A 5 13.51 -21.22 31.41
CA VAL A 5 12.88 -20.92 30.12
C VAL A 5 13.82 -19.98 29.36
N ILE A 6 14.69 -20.54 28.52
CA ILE A 6 15.53 -19.78 27.57
C ILE A 6 14.94 -19.95 26.17
N VAL A 7 13.78 -19.35 25.91
CA VAL A 7 13.31 -19.15 24.52
C VAL A 7 12.50 -17.85 24.47
N PRO A 8 13.17 -16.68 24.29
CA PRO A 8 12.72 -15.82 23.19
C PRO A 8 13.84 -15.04 22.46
N PHE A 9 15.13 -15.31 22.71
CA PHE A 9 16.21 -14.50 22.12
C PHE A 9 16.60 -14.91 20.68
N PHE A 10 16.44 -16.19 20.32
CA PHE A 10 16.86 -16.72 19.01
C PHE A 10 15.97 -16.26 17.84
N ILE A 11 14.69 -15.96 18.08
CA ILE A 11 13.75 -15.52 17.03
C ILE A 11 14.05 -14.08 16.58
N LEU A 12 14.65 -13.25 17.45
CA LEU A 12 15.00 -11.86 17.12
C LEU A 12 16.25 -11.75 16.24
N LEU A 13 17.23 -12.64 16.41
CA LEU A 13 18.49 -12.64 15.64
C LEU A 13 18.28 -13.05 14.18
N LEU A 14 17.37 -14.00 13.90
CA LEU A 14 17.08 -14.43 12.53
C LEU A 14 16.43 -13.29 11.71
N LYS A 15 15.52 -12.51 12.30
CA LYS A 15 14.87 -11.38 11.59
C LYS A 15 15.86 -10.30 11.17
N HIS A 16 16.91 -10.05 11.95
CA HIS A 16 17.96 -9.08 11.60
C HIS A 16 18.81 -9.53 10.40
N SER A 17 19.16 -10.82 10.33
CA SER A 17 19.99 -11.36 9.25
C SER A 17 19.30 -11.27 7.87
N TYR A 18 18.00 -11.61 7.81
CA TYR A 18 17.24 -11.54 6.56
C TYR A 18 16.97 -10.10 6.08
N GLY A 19 16.78 -9.14 6.99
CA GLY A 19 16.65 -7.71 6.63
C GLY A 19 17.93 -7.15 5.99
N GLN A 20 19.07 -7.36 6.64
CA GLN A 20 20.38 -6.90 6.15
C GLN A 20 20.76 -7.53 4.81
N LYS A 21 20.47 -8.82 4.63
CA LYS A 21 20.71 -9.51 3.35
C LYS A 21 19.93 -8.87 2.19
N ARG A 22 18.65 -8.54 2.40
CA ARG A 22 17.80 -7.90 1.37
C ARG A 22 18.31 -6.51 1.01
N GLU A 23 18.62 -5.70 2.01
CA GLU A 23 19.18 -4.35 1.82
C GLU A 23 20.50 -4.39 1.05
N ASN A 24 21.39 -5.33 1.41
CA ASN A 24 22.66 -5.51 0.71
C ASN A 24 22.49 -5.90 -0.76
N ILE A 25 21.50 -6.74 -1.11
CA ILE A 25 21.26 -7.09 -2.52
C ILE A 25 20.81 -5.85 -3.30
N LEU A 26 19.86 -5.07 -2.77
CA LEU A 26 19.36 -3.87 -3.43
C LEU A 26 20.45 -2.79 -3.56
N LEU A 27 21.21 -2.54 -2.49
CA LEU A 27 22.31 -1.59 -2.49
C LEU A 27 23.40 -1.99 -3.48
N ASN A 28 23.80 -3.26 -3.49
CA ASN A 28 24.77 -3.77 -4.46
C ASN A 28 24.25 -3.66 -5.89
N ALA A 29 22.96 -3.94 -6.13
CA ALA A 29 22.36 -3.79 -7.45
C ALA A 29 22.45 -2.34 -7.94
N TYR A 30 22.16 -1.38 -7.06
CA TYR A 30 22.29 0.05 -7.36
C TYR A 30 23.74 0.47 -7.62
N GLN A 31 24.66 0.16 -6.71
CA GLN A 31 26.06 0.58 -6.80
C GLN A 31 26.78 0.01 -8.03
N THR A 32 26.40 -1.21 -8.45
CA THR A 32 26.96 -1.86 -9.64
C THR A 32 26.10 -1.69 -10.89
N ASN A 33 25.00 -0.93 -10.81
CA ASN A 33 23.97 -0.80 -11.85
C ASN A 33 23.56 -2.16 -12.46
N SER A 34 23.49 -3.21 -11.62
CA SER A 34 23.29 -4.60 -12.05
C SER A 34 21.80 -4.94 -12.12
N THR A 35 21.29 -5.07 -13.34
CA THR A 35 19.92 -5.54 -13.60
C THR A 35 19.68 -6.95 -13.04
N THR A 36 20.68 -7.83 -13.10
CA THR A 36 20.58 -9.19 -12.56
C THR A 36 20.34 -9.19 -11.04
N LYS A 37 21.12 -8.41 -10.28
CA LYS A 37 20.94 -8.31 -8.83
C LYS A 37 19.61 -7.64 -8.46
N ALA A 38 19.18 -6.63 -9.22
CA ALA A 38 17.88 -6.01 -9.01
C ALA A 38 16.74 -7.00 -9.25
N ASN A 39 16.78 -7.75 -10.35
CA ASN A 39 15.81 -8.80 -10.65
C ASN A 39 15.80 -9.89 -9.57
N GLN A 40 16.96 -10.26 -9.03
CA GLN A 40 17.05 -11.19 -7.91
C GLN A 40 16.34 -10.65 -6.67
N PHE A 41 16.57 -9.37 -6.31
CA PHE A 41 15.89 -8.72 -5.20
C PHE A 41 14.36 -8.80 -5.34
N PHE A 42 13.81 -8.35 -6.48
CA PHE A 42 12.37 -8.34 -6.68
C PHE A 42 11.76 -9.73 -6.85
N THR A 43 12.51 -10.69 -7.40
CA THR A 43 12.05 -12.10 -7.49
C THR A 43 11.94 -12.71 -6.10
N ASN A 44 12.93 -12.49 -5.23
CA ASN A 44 12.87 -12.96 -3.85
C ASN A 44 11.69 -12.33 -3.10
N TRP A 45 11.48 -11.02 -3.28
CA TRP A 45 10.34 -10.33 -2.70
C TRP A 45 9.00 -10.89 -3.21
N ASN A 46 8.87 -11.19 -4.50
CA ASN A 46 7.64 -11.80 -5.04
C ASN A 46 7.39 -13.19 -4.44
N LEU A 47 8.43 -14.02 -4.29
CA LEU A 47 8.32 -15.34 -3.67
C LEU A 47 7.91 -15.24 -2.19
N GLU A 48 8.52 -14.34 -1.43
CA GLU A 48 8.15 -14.07 -0.04
C GLU A 48 6.70 -13.60 0.08
N SER A 49 6.27 -12.73 -0.84
CA SER A 49 4.89 -12.23 -0.86
C SER A 49 3.88 -13.34 -1.13
N LYS A 50 4.19 -14.27 -2.05
CA LYS A 50 3.34 -15.44 -2.34
C LYS A 50 3.19 -16.40 -1.15
N GLN A 51 4.19 -16.50 -0.28
CA GLN A 51 4.10 -17.32 0.92
C GLN A 51 3.06 -16.79 1.93
N LEU A 52 2.69 -15.51 1.85
CA LEU A 52 1.59 -14.95 2.64
C LEU A 52 0.23 -15.53 2.19
N ILE A 53 0.04 -15.78 0.88
CA ILE A 53 -1.18 -16.39 0.31
C ILE A 53 -1.43 -17.78 0.89
N ALA A 54 -0.38 -18.60 0.99
CA ALA A 54 -0.50 -19.97 1.47
C ALA A 54 -1.06 -20.04 2.89
N ARG A 55 -0.85 -18.99 3.70
CA ARG A 55 -1.42 -18.87 5.06
C ARG A 55 -2.85 -18.37 5.07
N PHE A 56 -3.25 -17.59 4.06
CA PHE A 56 -4.62 -17.13 3.90
C PHE A 56 -5.58 -18.29 3.61
N ASN A 57 -5.23 -19.16 2.65
CA ASN A 57 -6.11 -20.26 2.21
C ASN A 57 -6.42 -21.32 3.28
N SER A 58 -5.76 -21.29 4.44
CA SER A 58 -5.96 -22.27 5.53
C SER A 58 -6.97 -21.85 6.61
N SER A 59 -7.51 -20.63 6.61
CA SER A 59 -8.36 -20.16 7.73
C SER A 59 -9.37 -19.04 7.39
N THR A 60 -9.98 -19.04 6.22
CA THR A 60 -10.78 -17.89 5.75
C THR A 60 -12.22 -17.88 6.29
N ASN A 61 -12.57 -16.78 6.95
CA ASN A 61 -13.97 -16.40 7.20
C ASN A 61 -14.54 -15.60 6.01
N ASP A 62 -15.86 -15.48 5.95
CA ASP A 62 -16.56 -14.78 4.85
C ASP A 62 -16.09 -13.34 4.65
N THR A 63 -15.72 -12.64 5.72
CA THR A 63 -15.17 -11.28 5.66
C THR A 63 -13.92 -11.22 4.80
N ALA A 64 -12.97 -12.11 5.06
CA ALA A 64 -11.69 -12.11 4.36
C ALA A 64 -11.86 -12.48 2.88
N ILE A 65 -12.80 -13.39 2.57
CA ILE A 65 -13.18 -13.75 1.19
C ILE A 65 -13.78 -12.52 0.48
N ASN A 66 -14.73 -11.82 1.10
CA ASN A 66 -15.36 -10.65 0.49
C ASN A 66 -14.36 -9.51 0.25
N ILE A 67 -13.43 -9.28 1.18
CA ILE A 67 -12.34 -8.30 1.03
C ILE A 67 -11.46 -8.63 -0.18
N HIS A 68 -11.04 -9.90 -0.35
CA HIS A 68 -10.22 -10.28 -1.50
C HIS A 68 -10.98 -10.13 -2.82
N ASN A 69 -12.23 -10.61 -2.85
CA ASN A 69 -13.04 -10.56 -4.06
C ASN A 69 -13.33 -9.13 -4.49
N ILE A 70 -13.72 -8.23 -3.57
CA ILE A 70 -14.02 -6.85 -3.93
C ILE A 70 -12.76 -6.08 -4.34
N PHE A 71 -11.63 -6.35 -3.67
CA PHE A 71 -10.35 -5.74 -4.03
C PHE A 71 -9.95 -6.14 -5.46
N GLN A 72 -10.07 -7.42 -5.80
CA GLN A 72 -9.86 -7.88 -7.17
C GLN A 72 -10.83 -7.22 -8.17
N SER A 73 -12.13 -7.22 -7.87
CA SER A 73 -13.14 -6.57 -8.71
C SER A 73 -12.86 -5.09 -8.96
N PHE A 74 -12.33 -4.37 -7.97
CA PHE A 74 -11.94 -2.97 -8.12
C PHE A 74 -10.82 -2.78 -9.16
N TYR A 75 -9.72 -3.54 -9.04
CA TYR A 75 -8.61 -3.43 -9.98
C TYR A 75 -8.96 -3.94 -11.37
N ASP A 76 -9.79 -4.98 -11.48
CA ASP A 76 -10.29 -5.45 -12.77
C ASP A 76 -11.15 -4.37 -13.44
N SER A 77 -11.95 -3.63 -12.66
CA SER A 77 -12.84 -2.57 -13.18
C SER A 77 -12.10 -1.28 -13.56
N ILE A 78 -11.01 -0.93 -12.87
CA ILE A 78 -10.23 0.28 -13.15
C ILE A 78 -9.10 0.01 -14.15
N GLY A 79 -8.47 -1.15 -14.09
CA GLY A 79 -7.44 -1.57 -15.05
C GLY A 79 -7.95 -1.63 -16.48
N SER A 80 -9.25 -1.88 -16.69
CA SER A 80 -9.90 -1.75 -18.00
C SER A 80 -10.14 -0.30 -18.45
N ARG A 81 -10.16 0.67 -17.53
CA ARG A 81 -10.47 2.09 -17.80
C ARG A 81 -9.23 2.96 -17.96
N GLU A 82 -8.16 2.71 -17.22
CA GLU A 82 -6.93 3.54 -17.21
C GLU A 82 -5.81 3.06 -18.17
N SER A 83 -6.16 2.28 -19.22
CA SER A 83 -5.17 1.62 -20.11
C SER A 83 -4.27 2.57 -20.94
N GLU A 84 -4.38 3.88 -20.77
CA GLU A 84 -3.62 4.90 -21.51
C GLU A 84 -2.29 5.30 -20.86
N THR A 85 -2.04 5.02 -19.57
CA THR A 85 -0.73 5.31 -18.93
C THR A 85 0.09 4.04 -18.72
N LYS A 86 0.50 3.41 -19.84
CA LYS A 86 1.35 2.21 -19.88
C LYS A 86 2.85 2.49 -19.65
N ASP A 87 3.21 3.30 -18.66
CA ASP A 87 4.52 3.12 -18.02
C ASP A 87 4.39 1.96 -17.03
N ILE A 88 4.32 0.74 -17.58
CA ILE A 88 4.06 -0.49 -16.81
C ILE A 88 5.28 -0.74 -15.94
N ALA A 89 5.25 -0.27 -14.70
CA ALA A 89 6.15 -0.73 -13.67
C ALA A 89 6.13 -2.26 -13.65
N LYS A 90 7.31 -2.88 -13.63
CA LYS A 90 7.45 -4.35 -13.66
C LYS A 90 6.74 -5.03 -12.48
N TYR A 91 6.61 -4.30 -11.37
CA TYR A 91 5.97 -4.78 -10.16
C TYR A 91 4.91 -3.81 -9.66
N PHE A 92 3.80 -4.38 -9.21
CA PHE A 92 2.66 -3.69 -8.62
C PHE A 92 2.70 -3.87 -7.10
N LEU A 93 2.82 -2.77 -6.36
CA LEU A 93 2.97 -2.78 -4.91
C LEU A 93 1.60 -2.66 -4.23
N ILE A 94 1.24 -3.68 -3.44
CA ILE A 94 -0.01 -3.78 -2.70
C ILE A 94 0.25 -3.78 -1.19
N PRO A 95 -0.66 -3.24 -0.37
CA PRO A 95 -0.49 -3.26 1.07
C PRO A 95 -0.53 -4.68 1.65
N ASP A 96 0.22 -4.89 2.74
CA ASP A 96 0.18 -6.15 3.52
C ASP A 96 -0.97 -6.18 4.53
N THR A 97 -1.65 -5.05 4.71
CA THR A 97 -2.83 -4.90 5.55
C THR A 97 -3.91 -4.12 4.84
N ILE A 98 -5.17 -4.43 5.08
CA ILE A 98 -6.29 -3.64 4.57
C ILE A 98 -7.26 -3.30 5.69
N THR A 99 -7.64 -2.02 5.75
CA THR A 99 -8.57 -1.51 6.74
C THR A 99 -10.00 -1.71 6.24
N TYR A 100 -10.89 -2.16 7.12
CA TYR A 100 -12.29 -2.32 6.77
C TYR A 100 -13.23 -2.00 7.93
N GLN A 101 -14.49 -1.75 7.60
CA GLN A 101 -15.54 -1.38 8.53
C GLN A 101 -16.88 -1.99 8.11
N PHE A 102 -17.75 -2.23 9.09
CA PHE A 102 -19.14 -2.62 8.85
C PHE A 102 -20.09 -1.50 9.26
N ILE A 103 -21.15 -1.34 8.47
CA ILE A 103 -22.29 -0.47 8.78
C ILE A 103 -23.59 -1.26 8.55
N ASP A 104 -24.70 -0.80 9.12
CA ASP A 104 -25.97 -1.54 9.02
C ASP A 104 -26.48 -1.61 7.58
N THR A 105 -26.49 -0.48 6.88
CA THR A 105 -26.97 -0.39 5.50
C THR A 105 -26.18 0.69 4.78
N LEU A 106 -25.73 0.38 3.57
CA LEU A 106 -24.99 1.31 2.73
C LEU A 106 -25.89 1.80 1.59
N ILE A 107 -26.38 3.03 1.74
CA ILE A 107 -27.24 3.69 0.76
C ILE A 107 -26.35 4.57 -0.10
N LYS A 108 -26.31 4.31 -1.41
CA LYS A 108 -25.40 4.98 -2.34
C LYS A 108 -25.55 6.51 -2.31
N GLU A 109 -26.78 6.99 -2.32
CA GLU A 109 -27.12 8.41 -2.41
C GLU A 109 -26.47 9.21 -1.30
N GLN A 110 -26.44 8.66 -0.07
CA GLN A 110 -25.80 9.28 1.09
C GLN A 110 -24.34 9.64 0.77
N PHE A 111 -23.58 8.78 0.10
CA PHE A 111 -22.15 9.02 -0.12
C PHE A 111 -21.84 9.88 -1.35
N PHE A 112 -22.79 10.02 -2.28
CA PHE A 112 -22.54 10.64 -3.59
C PHE A 112 -23.28 11.98 -3.79
N ASP A 113 -24.24 12.32 -2.93
CA ASP A 113 -25.01 13.57 -2.95
C ASP A 113 -24.26 14.80 -2.39
N GLY A 114 -23.04 14.61 -1.87
CA GLY A 114 -22.18 15.68 -1.35
C GLY A 114 -22.29 15.92 0.15
N SER A 115 -23.05 15.11 0.88
CA SER A 115 -23.23 15.26 2.34
C SER A 115 -22.05 14.76 3.18
N PHE A 116 -21.08 14.04 2.61
CA PHE A 116 -19.89 13.58 3.34
C PHE A 116 -18.69 14.50 3.11
N LEU A 117 -18.11 14.96 4.23
CA LEU A 117 -16.84 15.67 4.25
C LEU A 117 -15.68 14.67 4.28
N PHE A 118 -14.65 14.94 3.48
CA PHE A 118 -13.40 14.18 3.42
C PHE A 118 -12.33 14.85 4.29
N THR A 119 -11.32 14.10 4.73
CA THR A 119 -10.07 14.70 5.22
C THR A 119 -9.34 15.41 4.08
N ALA A 120 -8.36 16.24 4.43
CA ALA A 120 -7.33 16.72 3.49
C ALA A 120 -6.50 15.59 2.84
N GLN A 121 -6.70 14.33 3.25
CA GLN A 121 -6.09 13.13 2.65
C GLN A 121 -7.11 12.30 1.84
N GLY A 122 -8.29 12.85 1.55
CA GLY A 122 -9.32 12.18 0.77
C GLY A 122 -9.99 11.00 1.49
N SER A 123 -9.82 10.86 2.81
CA SER A 123 -10.41 9.78 3.59
C SER A 123 -11.77 10.15 4.17
N LEU A 124 -12.70 9.18 4.21
CA LEU A 124 -14.06 9.41 4.69
C LEU A 124 -14.12 9.59 6.23
N ASN A 125 -14.51 10.78 6.70
CA ASN A 125 -14.45 11.20 8.12
C ASN A 125 -15.72 10.95 8.94
N TYR A 126 -16.86 10.66 8.31
CA TYR A 126 -18.18 10.79 8.95
C TYR A 126 -19.02 9.51 8.95
N LEU A 127 -18.39 8.36 9.10
CA LEU A 127 -19.17 7.19 9.53
C LEU A 127 -19.37 7.27 11.04
N PRO A 128 -20.54 6.88 11.59
CA PRO A 128 -20.73 6.71 13.03
C PRO A 128 -19.59 5.87 13.60
N GLU A 129 -19.27 6.02 14.90
CA GLU A 129 -18.19 5.35 15.66
C GLU A 129 -18.29 3.81 15.64
N ASN A 130 -18.28 3.21 14.46
CA ASN A 130 -18.26 1.79 14.27
C ASN A 130 -16.80 1.36 14.33
N LYS A 131 -16.61 0.20 14.93
CA LYS A 131 -15.30 -0.41 15.06
C LYS A 131 -14.64 -0.57 13.68
N ILE A 132 -13.44 -0.01 13.56
CA ILE A 132 -12.55 -0.21 12.42
C ILE A 132 -11.73 -1.46 12.68
N TYR A 133 -11.59 -2.30 11.65
CA TYR A 133 -10.83 -3.53 11.69
C TYR A 133 -9.70 -3.48 10.67
N THR A 134 -8.68 -4.31 10.89
CA THR A 134 -7.56 -4.48 9.97
C THR A 134 -7.38 -5.95 9.65
N LEU A 135 -7.42 -6.29 8.37
CA LEU A 135 -7.02 -7.61 7.89
C LEU A 135 -5.52 -7.58 7.61
N HIS A 136 -4.77 -8.40 8.34
CA HIS A 136 -3.32 -8.55 8.16
C HIS A 136 -2.99 -9.66 7.17
N SER A 137 -1.76 -9.63 6.63
CA SER A 137 -1.27 -10.61 5.64
C SER A 137 -2.15 -10.66 4.39
N PHE A 138 -2.63 -9.48 3.99
CA PHE A 138 -3.48 -9.31 2.83
C PHE A 138 -2.66 -9.50 1.54
N TYR A 139 -3.08 -10.42 0.68
CA TYR A 139 -2.42 -10.64 -0.62
C TYR A 139 -3.44 -11.04 -1.69
N PRO A 140 -4.08 -10.05 -2.33
CA PRO A 140 -4.99 -10.30 -3.43
C PRO A 140 -4.21 -10.85 -4.64
N GLN A 141 -4.77 -11.89 -5.25
CA GLN A 141 -4.32 -12.40 -6.54
C GLN A 141 -4.84 -11.50 -7.64
N LEU A 142 -4.25 -10.32 -7.78
CA LEU A 142 -4.56 -9.45 -8.90
C LEU A 142 -4.09 -10.11 -10.20
N ASN A 143 -4.85 -9.91 -11.26
CA ASN A 143 -4.41 -10.19 -12.62
C ASN A 143 -4.19 -8.87 -13.36
N PRO A 144 -3.20 -8.03 -12.98
CA PRO A 144 -3.02 -6.68 -13.52
C PRO A 144 -2.46 -6.68 -14.95
N GLY A 145 -2.73 -7.73 -15.72
CA GLY A 145 -2.49 -7.76 -17.15
C GLY A 145 -1.04 -7.56 -17.58
N LEU A 146 -0.03 -7.78 -16.71
CA LEU A 146 1.41 -8.08 -17.00
C LEU A 146 2.35 -7.90 -15.77
N ALA A 147 1.99 -7.14 -14.72
CA ALA A 147 2.88 -6.87 -13.58
C ALA A 147 2.82 -7.93 -12.47
N LYS A 148 3.97 -8.24 -11.86
CA LYS A 148 4.01 -9.13 -10.67
C LYS A 148 3.64 -8.32 -9.42
N THR A 149 2.75 -8.86 -8.57
CA THR A 149 2.39 -8.19 -7.31
C THR A 149 3.43 -8.42 -6.22
N LEU A 150 3.76 -7.37 -5.46
CA LEU A 150 4.62 -7.45 -4.27
C LEU A 150 3.88 -6.85 -3.08
N SER A 151 3.94 -7.54 -1.94
CA SER A 151 3.36 -7.04 -0.70
C SER A 151 4.32 -6.10 0.01
N ILE A 152 3.92 -4.85 0.21
CA ILE A 152 4.73 -3.87 0.96
C ILE A 152 4.50 -4.06 2.47
N THR A 153 5.17 -5.08 3.01
CA THR A 153 5.21 -5.24 4.48
C THR A 153 5.96 -4.09 5.14
N LYS A 154 5.75 -3.87 6.43
CA LYS A 154 6.56 -2.92 7.23
C LYS A 154 8.07 -3.07 6.97
N SER A 155 8.56 -4.31 6.88
CA SER A 155 9.98 -4.57 6.64
C SER A 155 10.46 -4.08 5.27
N TYR A 156 9.63 -4.17 4.23
CA TYR A 156 9.98 -3.69 2.88
C TYR A 156 9.78 -2.17 2.79
N ASN A 157 8.78 -1.62 3.47
CA ASN A 157 8.59 -0.18 3.61
C ASN A 157 9.82 0.49 4.24
N ASP A 158 10.29 -0.06 5.36
CA ASP A 158 11.48 0.44 6.07
C ASP A 158 12.74 0.32 5.19
N LEU A 159 12.90 -0.82 4.50
CA LEU A 159 14.03 -1.06 3.59
C LEU A 159 14.06 -0.04 2.45
N LEU A 160 12.94 0.18 1.76
CA LEU A 160 12.88 1.15 0.66
C LEU A 160 13.07 2.58 1.15
N SER A 161 12.49 2.94 2.29
CA SER A 161 12.66 4.24 2.93
C SER A 161 14.14 4.51 3.29
N ASN A 162 14.82 3.51 3.85
CA ASN A 162 16.25 3.58 4.16
C ASN A 162 17.09 3.65 2.89
N PHE A 163 16.78 2.82 1.90
CA PHE A 163 17.46 2.84 0.60
C PHE A 163 17.35 4.21 -0.05
N LEU A 164 16.20 4.86 -0.03
CA LEU A 164 16.02 6.23 -0.56
C LEU A 164 16.65 7.32 0.32
N GLY A 165 17.27 6.95 1.45
CA GLY A 165 17.94 7.88 2.37
C GLY A 165 16.98 8.75 3.16
N HIS A 166 15.70 8.37 3.24
CA HIS A 166 14.64 9.22 3.76
C HIS A 166 14.80 9.50 5.27
N LYS A 167 14.90 8.44 6.08
CA LYS A 167 14.92 8.54 7.54
C LYS A 167 16.12 9.34 8.06
N LYS A 168 17.33 9.01 7.61
CA LYS A 168 18.57 9.66 8.05
C LYS A 168 18.60 11.16 7.73
N ASN A 169 18.08 11.53 6.56
CA ASN A 169 18.06 12.91 6.13
C ASN A 169 16.94 13.69 6.81
N TYR A 170 15.76 13.10 7.01
CA TYR A 170 14.66 13.71 7.75
C TYR A 170 15.10 14.11 9.17
N ASP A 171 15.68 13.18 9.92
CA ASP A 171 16.13 13.43 11.31
C ASP A 171 17.19 14.54 11.34
N TYR A 172 18.18 14.49 10.45
CA TYR A 172 19.23 15.52 10.34
C TYR A 172 18.66 16.92 10.06
N TYR A 173 17.73 17.04 9.11
CA TYR A 173 17.18 18.34 8.73
C TYR A 173 16.16 18.87 9.72
N LYS A 174 15.43 18.00 10.42
CA LYS A 174 14.57 18.39 11.53
C LYS A 174 15.38 18.93 12.70
N GLU A 175 16.53 18.33 13.00
CA GLU A 175 17.45 18.83 14.02
C GLU A 175 18.12 20.15 13.59
N LYS A 176 18.58 20.23 12.34
CA LYS A 176 19.27 21.41 11.80
C LYS A 176 18.35 22.61 11.57
N TYR A 177 17.08 22.36 11.23
CA TYR A 177 16.09 23.38 10.93
C TYR A 177 14.79 23.10 11.69
N PRO A 178 14.78 23.27 13.03
CA PRO A 178 13.65 22.90 13.87
C PRO A 178 12.36 23.68 13.57
N ASN A 179 12.49 24.86 12.93
CA ASN A 179 11.37 25.71 12.54
C ASN A 179 11.00 25.61 11.05
N ALA A 180 11.71 24.78 10.28
CA ALA A 180 11.34 24.55 8.88
C ALA A 180 10.02 23.79 8.81
N SER A 181 9.13 24.20 7.91
CA SER A 181 7.92 23.43 7.63
C SER A 181 8.30 22.02 7.14
N LEU A 182 7.41 21.07 7.38
CA LEU A 182 7.57 19.69 6.91
C LEU A 182 7.87 19.64 5.40
N LYS A 183 7.16 20.46 4.62
CA LYS A 183 7.36 20.65 3.17
C LYS A 183 8.78 21.13 2.80
N THR A 184 9.39 22.00 3.61
CA THR A 184 10.76 22.47 3.37
C THR A 184 11.78 21.37 3.66
N ILE A 185 11.64 20.65 4.78
CA ILE A 185 12.51 19.52 5.13
C ILE A 185 12.45 18.44 4.03
N THR A 186 11.25 18.14 3.53
CA THR A 186 10.94 17.27 2.39
C THR A 186 11.68 17.64 1.11
N LEU A 187 11.59 18.90 0.69
CA LEU A 187 12.18 19.35 -0.57
C LEU A 187 13.70 19.18 -0.55
N ILE A 188 14.31 19.43 0.61
CA ILE A 188 15.75 19.25 0.82
C ILE A 188 16.12 17.76 0.79
N THR A 189 15.30 16.89 1.40
CA THR A 189 15.53 15.43 1.39
C THR A 189 15.46 14.85 -0.03
N LYS A 190 14.45 15.27 -0.81
CA LYS A 190 14.25 14.84 -2.20
C LYS A 190 15.35 15.30 -3.15
N SER A 191 15.79 16.55 -2.99
CA SER A 191 16.72 17.20 -3.91
C SER A 191 18.17 16.74 -3.73
N GLN A 192 18.46 15.95 -2.68
CA GLN A 192 19.77 15.34 -2.54
C GLN A 192 20.09 14.46 -3.75
N LYS A 193 21.24 14.76 -4.37
CA LYS A 193 21.75 14.09 -5.58
C LYS A 193 21.70 12.56 -5.48
N GLU A 194 22.01 12.01 -4.32
CA GLU A 194 22.04 10.57 -4.10
C GLU A 194 20.64 9.95 -3.97
N SER A 195 19.73 10.59 -3.22
CA SER A 195 18.32 10.16 -3.13
C SER A 195 17.65 10.15 -4.50
N ARG A 196 17.89 11.20 -5.30
CA ARG A 196 17.41 11.29 -6.69
C ARG A 196 17.90 10.13 -7.55
N LYS A 197 19.20 9.80 -7.52
CA LYS A 197 19.77 8.68 -8.28
C LYS A 197 19.18 7.34 -7.87
N ARG A 198 18.99 7.11 -6.56
CA ARG A 198 18.39 5.88 -6.04
C ARG A 198 16.92 5.75 -6.44
N ARG A 199 16.18 6.85 -6.48
CA ARG A 199 14.82 6.90 -7.03
C ARG A 199 14.80 6.56 -8.53
N GLU A 200 15.67 7.20 -9.33
CA GLU A 200 15.80 6.93 -10.77
C GLU A 200 16.21 5.48 -11.05
N PHE A 201 16.95 4.84 -10.14
CA PHE A 201 17.24 3.41 -10.22
C PHE A 201 15.99 2.55 -9.94
N LEU A 202 15.24 2.84 -8.89
CA LEU A 202 14.03 2.09 -8.53
C LEU A 202 12.88 2.29 -9.51
N SER A 203 12.75 3.46 -10.12
CA SER A 203 11.67 3.77 -11.08
C SER A 203 11.69 2.89 -12.33
N LYS A 204 12.81 2.18 -12.59
CA LYS A 204 12.91 1.15 -13.65
C LYS A 204 12.13 -0.14 -13.33
N TYR A 205 11.68 -0.30 -12.09
CA TYR A 205 11.05 -1.52 -11.59
C TYR A 205 9.71 -1.24 -10.89
N LEU A 206 9.61 -0.09 -10.21
CA LEU A 206 8.47 0.30 -9.37
C LEU A 206 7.91 1.65 -9.82
N HIS A 207 6.60 1.83 -9.69
CA HIS A 207 6.03 3.17 -9.67
C HIS A 207 6.20 3.74 -8.27
N LEU A 208 6.95 4.83 -8.13
CA LEU A 208 7.18 5.50 -6.85
C LEU A 208 6.51 6.86 -6.86
N GLN A 209 5.68 7.11 -5.86
CA GLN A 209 5.10 8.43 -5.61
C GLN A 209 5.69 9.01 -4.34
N TYR A 210 5.83 10.33 -4.31
CA TYR A 210 6.21 11.02 -3.10
C TYR A 210 5.06 11.92 -2.69
N GLU A 211 4.61 11.80 -1.45
CA GLU A 211 3.59 12.67 -0.88
C GLU A 211 4.22 13.89 -0.22
N ASP A 212 3.95 15.07 -0.78
CA ASP A 212 4.52 16.33 -0.29
C ASP A 212 4.10 16.66 1.15
N TYR A 213 2.90 16.22 1.56
CA TYR A 213 2.31 16.50 2.87
C TYR A 213 2.91 15.68 4.00
N GLU A 214 3.05 14.37 3.82
CA GLU A 214 3.60 13.49 4.86
C GLU A 214 5.12 13.50 4.94
N ALA A 215 5.77 14.21 4.01
CA ALA A 215 7.20 14.07 3.81
C ALA A 215 7.58 12.60 3.68
N SER A 216 6.84 11.80 2.92
CA SER A 216 7.04 10.35 2.91
C SER A 216 6.97 9.79 1.49
N TRP A 217 7.65 8.67 1.31
CA TRP A 217 7.52 7.90 0.07
C TRP A 217 6.27 7.04 0.18
N GLN A 218 5.38 7.20 -0.79
CA GLN A 218 4.25 6.32 -0.95
C GLN A 218 4.65 5.20 -1.91
N PHE A 219 4.70 3.99 -1.35
CA PHE A 219 5.12 2.81 -2.11
C PHE A 219 3.95 2.05 -2.73
N TYR A 220 2.71 2.32 -2.38
CA TYR A 220 1.57 1.64 -3.00
C TYR A 220 1.43 2.06 -4.47
N SER A 221 1.12 1.09 -5.32
CA SER A 221 0.75 1.39 -6.70
C SER A 221 -0.66 1.97 -6.75
N VAL A 222 -0.82 3.07 -7.47
CA VAL A 222 -2.11 3.75 -7.62
C VAL A 222 -2.97 3.11 -8.71
N PRO A 223 -4.31 3.22 -8.60
CA PRO A 223 -5.02 3.62 -7.39
C PRO A 223 -4.80 2.59 -6.27
N PHE A 224 -4.73 3.04 -5.01
CA PHE A 224 -4.70 2.11 -3.87
C PHE A 224 -5.94 2.28 -3.01
N ILE A 225 -6.40 1.16 -2.45
CA ILE A 225 -7.56 1.14 -1.55
C ILE A 225 -7.08 1.42 -0.14
N SER A 226 -7.59 2.49 0.48
CA SER A 226 -7.29 2.89 1.85
C SER A 226 -8.19 2.16 2.85
N LYS A 227 -9.48 1.99 2.50
CA LYS A 227 -10.50 1.41 3.36
C LYS A 227 -11.63 0.78 2.55
N ILE A 228 -12.20 -0.31 3.05
CA ILE A 228 -13.41 -0.94 2.51
C ILE A 228 -14.51 -0.89 3.57
N ILE A 229 -15.68 -0.37 3.22
CA ILE A 229 -16.85 -0.34 4.09
C ILE A 229 -17.88 -1.30 3.51
N PHE A 230 -18.32 -2.27 4.30
CA PHE A 230 -19.39 -3.20 3.93
C PHE A 230 -20.67 -2.88 4.67
N ASP A 231 -21.81 -3.16 4.06
CA ASP A 231 -23.01 -3.44 4.84
C ASP A 231 -22.87 -4.78 5.58
N LYS A 232 -23.65 -4.98 6.65
CA LYS A 232 -23.58 -6.20 7.49
C LYS A 232 -23.84 -7.49 6.71
N ASP A 233 -24.57 -7.42 5.60
CA ASP A 233 -24.98 -8.57 4.79
C ASP A 233 -24.05 -8.86 3.60
N PHE A 234 -22.97 -8.08 3.41
CA PHE A 234 -22.12 -8.13 2.21
C PHE A 234 -22.90 -8.02 0.89
N LYS A 235 -23.99 -7.24 0.85
CA LYS A 235 -24.74 -6.94 -0.37
C LYS A 235 -24.17 -5.73 -1.09
N THR A 236 -23.63 -4.79 -0.34
CA THR A 236 -23.09 -3.53 -0.86
C THR A 236 -21.80 -3.17 -0.16
N ALA A 237 -20.97 -2.41 -0.86
CA ALA A 237 -19.71 -1.95 -0.33
C ALA A 237 -19.32 -0.61 -0.92
N LEU A 238 -18.56 0.16 -0.14
CA LEU A 238 -17.94 1.39 -0.55
C LEU A 238 -16.43 1.25 -0.37
N ILE A 239 -15.69 1.56 -1.42
CA ILE A 239 -14.24 1.56 -1.42
C ILE A 239 -13.79 3.02 -1.40
N ASP A 240 -13.02 3.36 -0.37
CA ASP A 240 -12.22 4.57 -0.28
C ASP A 240 -10.87 4.26 -0.95
N TYR A 241 -10.56 5.01 -2.00
CA TYR A 241 -9.33 4.84 -2.76
C TYR A 241 -8.65 6.18 -3.02
N GLN A 242 -7.37 6.13 -3.31
CA GLN A 242 -6.60 7.29 -3.72
C GLN A 242 -5.80 6.99 -4.98
N SER A 243 -5.84 7.94 -5.92
CA SER A 243 -5.11 7.93 -7.18
C SER A 243 -4.38 9.26 -7.36
N LYS A 244 -3.05 9.26 -7.17
CA LYS A 244 -2.23 10.47 -7.17
C LYS A 244 -2.74 11.47 -6.12
N GLU A 245 -3.05 12.69 -6.54
CA GLU A 245 -3.59 13.79 -5.72
C GLU A 245 -5.12 13.75 -5.59
N ILE A 246 -5.77 12.72 -6.15
CA ILE A 246 -7.23 12.62 -6.23
C ILE A 246 -7.67 11.42 -5.37
N GLY A 247 -8.39 11.70 -4.29
CA GLY A 247 -9.14 10.69 -3.56
C GLY A 247 -10.37 10.26 -4.34
N GLY A 248 -11.06 9.22 -3.92
CA GLY A 248 -12.30 8.84 -4.55
C GLY A 248 -13.07 7.76 -3.83
N LEU A 249 -14.32 7.62 -4.26
CA LEU A 249 -15.23 6.59 -3.78
C LEU A 249 -15.66 5.69 -4.92
N ALA A 250 -15.67 4.39 -4.65
CA ALA A 250 -16.19 3.39 -5.56
C ALA A 250 -17.28 2.58 -4.85
N TYR A 251 -18.51 2.65 -5.35
CA TYR A 251 -19.66 1.93 -4.82
C TYR A 251 -19.86 0.62 -5.58
N PHE A 252 -19.95 -0.48 -4.84
CA PHE A 252 -20.11 -1.83 -5.35
C PHE A 252 -21.38 -2.47 -4.83
N LYS A 253 -21.94 -3.34 -5.67
CA LYS A 253 -23.04 -4.23 -5.30
C LYS A 253 -22.68 -5.67 -5.62
N LYS A 254 -23.08 -6.58 -4.73
CA LYS A 254 -22.94 -8.02 -4.96
C LYS A 254 -24.13 -8.53 -5.77
N ILE A 255 -23.88 -9.02 -6.98
CA ILE A 255 -24.89 -9.54 -7.90
C ILE A 255 -24.47 -10.97 -8.26
N SER A 256 -25.36 -11.94 -8.01
CA SER A 256 -25.07 -13.36 -8.26
C SER A 256 -23.76 -13.85 -7.63
N GLY A 257 -23.46 -13.37 -6.41
CA GLY A 257 -22.27 -13.75 -5.65
C GLY A 257 -20.99 -12.97 -5.99
N ASN A 258 -20.98 -12.18 -7.05
CA ASN A 258 -19.82 -11.41 -7.50
C ASN A 258 -19.96 -9.91 -7.21
N TRP A 259 -18.85 -9.23 -6.94
CA TRP A 259 -18.84 -7.79 -6.73
C TRP A 259 -18.78 -7.06 -8.07
N HIS A 260 -19.71 -6.13 -8.28
CA HIS A 260 -19.78 -5.29 -9.47
C HIS A 260 -19.64 -3.82 -9.10
N LEU A 261 -18.74 -3.12 -9.79
CA LEU A 261 -18.65 -1.67 -9.69
C LEU A 261 -19.92 -1.05 -10.27
N ILE A 262 -20.63 -0.29 -9.46
CA ILE A 262 -21.84 0.43 -9.86
C ILE A 262 -21.52 1.88 -10.16
N GLU A 263 -20.74 2.53 -9.30
CA GLU A 263 -20.40 3.94 -9.46
C GLU A 263 -18.99 4.22 -8.97
N LEU A 264 -18.27 5.11 -9.67
CA LEU A 264 -16.93 5.54 -9.35
C LEU A 264 -16.90 7.07 -9.43
N LYS A 265 -16.50 7.73 -8.34
CA LYS A 265 -16.40 9.20 -8.26
C LYS A 265 -15.01 9.59 -7.81
N GLY A 266 -14.27 10.23 -8.70
CA GLY A 266 -13.04 10.94 -8.34
C GLY A 266 -13.38 12.22 -7.60
N MET A 267 -12.59 12.55 -6.58
CA MET A 267 -12.76 13.72 -5.75
C MET A 267 -11.43 14.45 -5.68
N ILE A 268 -11.40 15.65 -6.25
CA ILE A 268 -10.23 16.52 -6.13
C ILE A 268 -10.10 16.88 -4.66
N ILE A 269 -8.98 16.51 -4.05
CA ILE A 269 -8.62 16.98 -2.72
C ILE A 269 -8.30 18.46 -2.89
N ILE A 270 -9.23 19.34 -2.47
CA ILE A 270 -9.00 20.78 -2.48
C ILE A 270 -8.29 21.11 -1.16
N ASP A 271 -7.05 21.57 -1.27
CA ASP A 271 -6.25 22.11 -0.17
C ASP A 271 -6.74 23.49 0.30
#